data_AF-A0A535VKY4-F1
#
_entry.id   AF-A0A535VKY4-F1
#
_cell.length_a   1.000
_cell.length_b   1.000
_cell.length_c   1.000
_cell.angle_alpha   90.00
_cell.angle_beta   90.00
_cell.angle_gamma   90.00
#
_symmetry.space_group_name_H-M   'P 1'
#
loop_
_entity.id
_entity.type
_entity.pdbx_description
1 polymer ?
#
loop_
_entity_poly.entity_id
_entity_poly.type
_entity_poly.pdbx_seq_one_letter_code
_entity_poly.pdbx_strand_id
1 'polypeptide(L)'
;MRPDRQHVTSVWSTHATCWWRSGMGPPRGPARLSSARSTQARKSTSSLRLPWADMPVAVAVHVRYFARLREQAGTESETIELAPGSTVTDAYDVVKRAHPGLEPNRDTVRPALNMEFADWDAVVGEGDELAFIPPVSGGVNAVGVMFEVTADPLDARRVERAVAHSRAGAICTFTGVVRDSSRGRTVTHLEYEAFAEMATAQMRRIADEIGEKWPEARVAMIHRTGRLEIGEPSVVVSVSAPHRAEAIDACRWGIDRLKESVPIWKKEHAADGTFWIEGDQSKPARE
;
A
#
# COMPACT_ATOMS: atom_id res chain seq x y z
N MET A 1 -52.99 1.02 -23.04
CA MET A 1 -53.65 1.31 -21.75
C MET A 1 -52.55 1.54 -20.72
N ARG A 2 -52.59 2.68 -20.01
CA ARG A 2 -51.63 3.21 -19.01
C ARG A 2 -51.26 2.21 -17.88
N PRO A 3 -50.38 2.56 -16.91
CA PRO A 3 -49.06 3.24 -16.95
C PRO A 3 -48.03 2.58 -15.96
N ASP A 4 -46.76 3.01 -15.90
CA ASP A 4 -46.04 2.99 -14.60
C ASP A 4 -44.86 3.97 -14.47
N ARG A 5 -44.79 4.58 -13.26
CA ARG A 5 -43.69 5.23 -12.51
C ARG A 5 -42.74 6.21 -13.22
N GLN A 6 -42.82 7.52 -12.97
CA GLN A 6 -42.28 8.27 -11.82
C GLN A 6 -40.79 8.02 -11.52
N HIS A 7 -39.92 8.86 -12.08
CA HIS A 7 -38.58 9.13 -11.57
C HIS A 7 -38.57 10.53 -10.92
N VAL A 8 -38.28 10.55 -9.62
CA VAL A 8 -37.99 11.75 -8.83
C VAL A 8 -36.54 12.13 -9.04
N THR A 9 -36.32 13.39 -9.39
CA THR A 9 -35.04 14.09 -9.45
C THR A 9 -34.64 14.55 -8.04
N SER A 10 -33.39 14.31 -7.64
CA SER A 10 -32.79 14.98 -6.47
C SER A 10 -31.56 15.77 -6.91
N VAL A 11 -31.69 17.08 -6.69
CA VAL A 11 -30.77 18.17 -6.99
C VAL A 11 -29.68 18.24 -5.92
N TRP A 12 -28.45 18.54 -6.36
CA TRP A 12 -27.31 18.90 -5.52
C TRP A 12 -27.43 20.34 -5.04
N SER A 13 -27.20 20.61 -3.76
CA SER A 13 -26.71 21.91 -3.29
C SER A 13 -26.04 21.83 -1.91
N THR A 14 -24.74 22.09 -1.95
CA THR A 14 -23.87 22.86 -1.06
C THR A 14 -24.53 23.54 0.15
N HIS A 15 -23.88 23.48 1.32
CA HIS A 15 -23.50 24.66 2.12
C HIS A 15 -22.51 24.25 3.22
N ALA A 16 -21.36 24.93 3.22
CA ALA A 16 -20.40 24.98 4.32
C ALA A 16 -20.68 26.25 5.13
N THR A 17 -20.59 26.18 6.46
CA THR A 17 -20.59 27.39 7.29
C THR A 17 -19.58 27.28 8.43
N CYS A 18 -18.61 28.18 8.34
CA CYS A 18 -17.58 28.53 9.30
C CYS A 18 -18.21 29.29 10.50
N TRP A 19 -17.70 29.08 11.71
CA TRP A 19 -18.04 29.89 12.90
C TRP A 19 -16.76 30.42 13.57
N TRP A 20 -16.67 31.74 13.69
CA TRP A 20 -15.73 32.49 14.56
C TRP A 20 -16.40 33.79 15.03
N ARG A 21 -16.14 34.13 16.32
CA ARG A 21 -16.30 35.41 17.09
C ARG A 21 -17.16 35.22 18.35
N SER A 22 -16.62 35.36 19.57
CA SER A 22 -16.10 36.53 20.32
C SER A 22 -17.19 37.32 21.08
N GLY A 23 -17.00 37.54 22.40
CA GLY A 23 -17.48 38.77 23.06
C GLY A 23 -18.05 38.71 24.49
N MET A 24 -17.19 39.02 25.48
CA MET A 24 -17.31 39.95 26.64
C MET A 24 -18.40 39.90 27.76
N GLY A 25 -17.89 39.85 29.03
CA GLY A 25 -18.21 40.72 30.20
C GLY A 25 -19.35 40.32 31.17
N PRO A 26 -19.45 40.87 32.42
CA PRO A 26 -18.73 42.02 33.04
C PRO A 26 -18.27 41.77 34.53
N PRO A 27 -18.23 42.74 35.50
CA PRO A 27 -17.00 43.39 36.00
C PRO A 27 -16.70 43.28 37.52
N ARG A 28 -15.58 43.93 37.93
CA ARG A 28 -14.94 44.01 39.26
C ARG A 28 -15.66 44.92 40.27
N GLY A 29 -15.44 44.65 41.57
CA GLY A 29 -15.66 45.56 42.71
C GLY A 29 -14.43 45.60 43.67
N PRO A 30 -14.29 46.62 44.55
CA PRO A 30 -12.97 47.17 44.89
C PRO A 30 -12.45 46.91 46.32
N ALA A 31 -11.11 46.96 46.41
CA ALA A 31 -10.21 47.51 47.44
C ALA A 31 -10.53 47.41 48.95
N ARG A 32 -9.52 46.98 49.75
CA ARG A 32 -9.04 47.71 50.92
C ARG A 32 -7.64 47.27 51.39
N LEU A 33 -6.92 48.26 51.93
CA LEU A 33 -5.52 48.31 52.31
C LEU A 33 -5.27 47.98 53.80
N SER A 34 -4.01 47.62 54.06
CA SER A 34 -3.27 47.76 55.34
C SER A 34 -3.62 46.75 56.44
N SER A 35 -2.72 46.32 57.33
CA SER A 35 -1.40 46.81 57.73
C SER A 35 -0.63 45.68 58.45
N ALA A 36 0.65 45.94 58.66
CA ALA A 36 1.67 45.07 59.23
C ALA A 36 1.35 44.43 60.60
N ARG A 37 1.90 43.24 60.84
CA ARG A 37 2.92 43.03 61.90
C ARG A 37 3.57 41.65 61.80
N SER A 38 4.89 41.68 61.91
CA SER A 38 5.80 40.54 62.03
C SER A 38 5.53 39.77 63.33
N THR A 39 5.60 38.43 63.29
CA THR A 39 6.32 37.63 64.30
C THR A 39 6.46 36.17 63.85
N GLN A 40 7.69 35.83 63.48
CA GLN A 40 8.45 34.63 63.84
C GLN A 40 7.80 33.22 63.77
N ALA A 41 8.19 32.52 62.71
CA ALA A 41 8.76 31.17 62.71
C ALA A 41 8.10 30.10 63.60
N ARG A 42 7.15 29.36 63.02
CA ARG A 42 6.99 27.93 63.31
C ARG A 42 7.79 27.13 62.30
N LYS A 43 8.77 26.36 62.79
CA LYS A 43 9.48 25.33 62.04
C LYS A 43 8.46 24.28 61.60
N SER A 44 7.87 24.48 60.42
CA SER A 44 7.32 23.39 59.64
C SER A 44 8.52 22.56 59.20
N THR A 45 8.64 21.35 59.73
CA THR A 45 9.45 20.28 59.15
C THR A 45 8.86 19.98 57.77
N SER A 46 9.15 20.88 56.83
CA SER A 46 9.16 20.60 55.42
C SER A 46 10.13 19.44 55.26
N SER A 47 9.58 18.24 55.10
CA SER A 47 10.31 17.18 54.43
C SER A 47 10.65 17.75 53.06
N LEU A 48 11.86 18.31 52.94
CA LEU A 48 12.49 18.61 51.67
C LEU A 48 12.56 17.29 50.93
N ARG A 49 11.49 16.97 50.18
CA ARG A 49 11.57 15.99 49.11
C ARG A 49 12.62 16.56 48.19
N LEU A 50 13.76 15.89 48.18
CA LEU A 50 14.85 16.23 47.30
C LEU A 50 14.28 16.22 45.86
N PRO A 51 14.60 17.22 45.02
CA PRO A 51 13.95 17.43 43.73
C PRO A 51 14.31 16.39 42.65
N TRP A 52 14.96 15.29 43.02
CA TRP A 52 15.29 14.18 42.11
C TRP A 52 14.22 13.08 42.06
N ALA A 53 13.11 13.23 42.79
CA ALA A 53 12.07 12.19 42.88
C ALA A 53 11.16 12.05 41.64
N ASP A 54 11.25 12.95 40.67
CA ASP A 54 10.50 12.89 39.39
C ASP A 54 11.42 13.25 38.20
N MET A 55 12.65 12.73 38.18
CA MET A 55 13.37 12.64 36.91
C MET A 55 12.71 11.51 36.13
N PRO A 56 12.06 11.76 34.97
CA PRO A 56 11.61 10.66 34.13
C PRO A 56 12.87 9.87 33.77
N VAL A 57 12.99 8.67 34.35
CA VAL A 57 14.10 7.76 34.05
C VAL A 57 13.96 7.46 32.57
N ALA A 58 14.87 8.01 31.76
CA ALA A 58 14.84 7.78 30.34
C ALA A 58 14.91 6.27 30.10
N VAL A 59 14.04 5.79 29.23
CA VAL A 59 13.97 4.39 28.84
C VAL A 59 14.89 4.19 27.65
N ALA A 60 15.91 3.34 27.81
CA ALA A 60 16.84 3.00 26.75
C ALA A 60 16.25 1.87 25.87
N VAL A 61 16.08 2.14 24.57
CA VAL A 61 15.55 1.19 23.59
C VAL A 61 16.59 0.95 22.50
N HIS A 62 16.81 -0.32 22.16
CA HIS A 62 17.75 -0.73 21.12
C HIS A 62 17.05 -0.79 19.77
N VAL A 63 17.38 0.14 18.86
CA VAL A 63 16.81 0.19 17.51
C VAL A 63 17.71 -0.56 16.54
N ARG A 64 17.14 -1.45 15.72
CA ARG A 64 17.85 -2.19 14.66
C ARG A 64 17.35 -1.81 13.28
N TYR A 65 18.30 -1.63 12.36
CA TYR A 65 18.06 -1.23 10.99
C TYR A 65 18.31 -2.36 10.00
N PHE A 66 17.42 -2.47 9.02
CA PHE A 66 17.48 -3.49 7.98
C PHE A 66 17.39 -2.89 6.59
N ALA A 67 18.02 -3.56 5.62
CA ALA A 67 17.96 -3.23 4.20
C ALA A 67 18.21 -1.72 3.93
N ARG A 68 17.33 -1.07 3.16
CA ARG A 68 17.42 0.34 2.81
C ARG A 68 17.47 1.28 4.03
N LEU A 69 16.83 0.93 5.14
CA LEU A 69 16.90 1.76 6.36
C LEU A 69 18.29 1.75 6.98
N ARG A 70 19.03 0.62 6.88
CA ARG A 70 20.44 0.55 7.30
C ARG A 70 21.35 1.43 6.45
N GLU A 71 21.12 1.44 5.14
CA GLU A 71 21.86 2.33 4.22
C GLU A 71 21.57 3.81 4.51
N GLN A 72 20.31 4.15 4.81
CA GLN A 72 19.88 5.50 5.14
C GLN A 72 20.37 5.98 6.52
N ALA A 73 20.36 5.10 7.52
CA ALA A 73 20.83 5.41 8.87
C ALA A 73 22.37 5.37 9.00
N GLY A 74 23.07 4.71 8.07
CA GLY A 74 24.53 4.56 8.11
C GLY A 74 25.06 3.67 9.23
N THR A 75 24.17 3.06 10.02
CA THR A 75 24.48 2.12 11.12
C THR A 75 23.52 0.93 11.09
N GLU A 76 23.93 -0.19 11.66
CA GLU A 76 23.09 -1.40 11.79
C GLU A 76 22.18 -1.39 13.02
N SER A 77 22.53 -0.59 14.03
CA SER A 77 21.72 -0.37 15.24
C SER A 77 22.15 0.89 15.98
N GLU A 78 21.28 1.40 16.84
CA GLU A 78 21.58 2.46 17.80
C GLU A 78 20.71 2.33 19.06
N THR A 79 21.11 2.98 20.15
CA THR A 79 20.29 3.07 21.36
C THR A 79 19.69 4.47 21.43
N ILE A 80 18.38 4.55 21.60
CA ILE A 80 17.66 5.82 21.81
C ILE A 80 17.13 5.92 23.24
N GLU A 81 17.06 7.14 23.75
CA GLU A 81 16.48 7.45 25.06
C GLU A 81 15.09 8.06 24.88
N LEU A 82 14.10 7.47 25.56
CA LEU A 82 12.69 7.86 25.48
C LEU A 82 12.13 8.18 26.87
N ALA A 83 11.01 8.89 26.92
CA ALA A 83 10.32 9.08 28.19
C ALA A 83 9.60 7.78 28.62
N PRO A 84 9.42 7.53 29.92
CA PRO A 84 8.58 6.43 30.38
C PRO A 84 7.17 6.49 29.77
N GLY A 85 6.71 5.37 29.22
CA GLY A 85 5.40 5.27 28.56
C GLY A 85 5.38 5.77 27.11
N SER A 86 6.54 6.09 26.52
CA SER A 86 6.65 6.34 25.09
C SER A 86 6.22 5.14 24.26
N THR A 87 5.70 5.43 23.08
CA THR A 87 5.22 4.44 22.12
C THR A 87 6.23 4.17 21.01
N VAL A 88 5.99 3.12 20.23
CA VAL A 88 6.69 2.85 18.97
C VAL A 88 6.68 4.06 18.03
N THR A 89 5.60 4.83 18.01
CA THR A 89 5.51 6.10 17.26
C THR A 89 6.53 7.12 17.73
N ASP A 90 6.62 7.33 19.04
CA ASP A 90 7.56 8.29 19.63
C ASP A 90 9.01 7.89 19.35
N ALA A 91 9.30 6.59 19.42
CA ALA A 91 10.59 6.01 19.06
C ALA A 91 10.97 6.31 17.61
N TYR A 92 10.05 6.10 16.67
CA TYR A 92 10.28 6.38 15.25
C TYR A 92 10.52 7.87 14.98
N ASP A 93 9.83 8.75 15.68
CA ASP A 93 10.00 10.20 15.54
C ASP A 93 11.34 10.71 16.10
N VAL A 94 11.87 10.06 17.13
CA VAL A 94 13.25 10.31 17.59
C VAL A 94 14.25 9.87 16.53
N VAL A 95 14.11 8.65 16.02
CA VAL A 95 14.99 8.07 14.98
C VAL A 95 14.96 8.89 13.69
N LYS A 96 13.78 9.31 13.22
CA LYS A 96 13.63 10.15 12.01
C LYS A 96 14.25 11.55 12.17
N ARG A 97 14.24 12.10 13.38
CA ARG A 97 14.93 13.38 13.67
C ARG A 97 16.44 13.22 13.66
N ALA A 98 16.95 12.10 14.18
CA ALA A 98 18.38 11.79 14.18
C ALA A 98 18.89 11.48 12.77
N HIS A 99 18.06 10.84 11.93
CA HIS A 99 18.39 10.45 10.56
C HIS A 99 17.36 11.01 9.55
N PRO A 100 17.48 12.28 9.12
CA PRO A 100 16.52 12.91 8.21
C PRO A 100 16.38 12.23 6.83
N GLY A 101 17.31 11.33 6.47
CA GLY A 101 17.29 10.53 5.24
C GLY A 101 16.44 9.26 5.31
N LEU A 102 15.90 8.90 6.47
CA LEU A 102 14.96 7.77 6.62
C LEU A 102 13.65 8.05 5.88
N GLU A 103 13.11 7.03 5.21
CA GLU A 103 11.84 7.12 4.48
C GLU A 103 10.74 7.81 5.31
N PRO A 104 10.05 8.83 4.77
CA PRO A 104 9.16 9.65 5.56
C PRO A 104 7.85 8.96 5.93
N ASN A 105 7.53 7.82 5.31
CA ASN A 105 6.22 7.20 5.33
C ASN A 105 6.11 6.03 6.32
N ARG A 106 5.27 6.20 7.36
CA ARG A 106 4.97 5.15 8.35
C ARG A 106 4.12 4.03 7.77
N ASP A 107 3.37 4.29 6.70
CA ASP A 107 2.46 3.32 6.08
C ASP A 107 3.20 2.20 5.33
N THR A 108 4.49 2.39 5.05
CA THR A 108 5.31 1.41 4.32
C THR A 108 6.22 0.59 5.23
N VAL A 109 6.40 1.01 6.48
CA VAL A 109 7.31 0.38 7.44
C VAL A 109 6.48 -0.33 8.52
N ARG A 110 6.82 -1.57 8.84
CA ARG A 110 6.20 -2.29 9.96
C ARG A 110 7.14 -2.32 11.16
N PRO A 111 6.71 -1.88 12.35
CA PRO A 111 7.51 -2.00 13.54
C PRO A 111 7.43 -3.43 14.11
N ALA A 112 8.53 -3.88 14.69
CA ALA A 112 8.60 -5.09 15.48
C ALA A 112 9.29 -4.80 16.81
N LEU A 113 8.64 -5.17 17.92
CA LEU A 113 9.13 -5.02 19.28
C LEU A 113 9.47 -6.41 19.83
N ASN A 114 10.69 -6.60 20.33
CA ASN A 114 11.16 -7.85 20.90
C ASN A 114 10.91 -9.07 19.98
N MET A 115 11.28 -8.91 18.70
CA MET A 115 11.11 -9.90 17.62
C MET A 115 9.66 -10.20 17.19
N GLU A 116 8.65 -9.51 17.72
CA GLU A 116 7.25 -9.65 17.32
C GLU A 116 6.74 -8.38 16.65
N PHE A 117 5.87 -8.51 15.63
CA PHE A 117 5.26 -7.32 15.02
C PHE A 117 4.37 -6.60 16.05
N ALA A 118 4.53 -5.28 16.14
CA ALA A 118 3.83 -4.45 17.11
C ALA A 118 2.94 -3.41 16.41
N ASP A 119 1.95 -2.91 17.13
CA ASP A 119 1.19 -1.74 16.71
C ASP A 119 1.98 -0.45 17.01
N TRP A 120 1.68 0.62 16.27
CA TRP A 120 2.36 1.91 16.39
C TRP A 120 2.13 2.60 17.74
N ASP A 121 1.09 2.21 18.47
CA ASP A 121 0.73 2.69 19.82
C ASP A 121 1.24 1.76 20.94
N ALA A 122 1.93 0.66 20.61
CA ALA A 122 2.55 -0.20 21.60
C ALA A 122 3.59 0.59 22.42
N VAL A 123 3.57 0.39 23.74
CA VAL A 123 4.48 1.04 24.68
C VAL A 123 5.83 0.33 24.66
N VAL A 124 6.92 1.10 24.60
CA VAL A 124 8.29 0.58 24.68
C VAL A 124 8.86 0.72 26.09
N GLY A 125 9.57 -0.31 26.53
CA GLY A 125 10.17 -0.44 27.86
C GLY A 125 11.71 -0.48 27.84
N GLU A 126 12.29 -0.51 29.04
CA GLU A 126 13.75 -0.46 29.23
C GLU A 126 14.39 -1.74 28.70
N GLY A 127 15.37 -1.57 27.80
CA GLY A 127 16.10 -2.66 27.18
C GLY A 127 15.36 -3.34 26.03
N ASP A 128 14.19 -2.82 25.61
CA ASP A 128 13.45 -3.39 24.49
C ASP A 128 14.22 -3.27 23.17
N GLU A 129 14.07 -4.27 22.31
CA GLU A 129 14.60 -4.25 20.95
C GLU A 129 13.49 -3.84 19.97
N LEU A 130 13.68 -2.72 19.26
CA LEU A 130 12.75 -2.21 18.26
C LEU A 130 13.37 -2.28 16.87
N ALA A 131 12.68 -2.92 15.94
CA ALA A 131 13.07 -2.99 14.54
C ALA A 131 12.04 -2.26 13.67
N PHE A 132 12.53 -1.41 12.78
CA PHE A 132 11.72 -0.85 11.70
C PHE A 132 11.98 -1.68 10.45
N ILE A 133 10.97 -2.44 10.05
CA ILE A 133 11.09 -3.37 8.93
C ILE A 133 10.51 -2.63 7.71
N PRO A 134 11.34 -2.10 6.79
CA PRO A 134 10.85 -1.57 5.52
C PRO A 134 10.14 -2.70 4.77
N PRO A 135 9.34 -2.41 3.73
CA PRO A 135 8.67 -3.48 3.02
C PRO A 135 9.75 -4.41 2.47
N VAL A 136 9.79 -5.65 2.96
CA VAL A 136 10.71 -6.70 2.53
C VAL A 136 10.31 -7.14 1.14
N SER A 137 10.51 -6.30 0.11
CA SER A 137 10.03 -6.54 -1.26
C SER A 137 8.54 -6.94 -1.40
N GLY A 138 7.72 -6.74 -0.36
CA GLY A 138 6.30 -7.04 -0.32
C GLY A 138 5.79 -7.06 1.13
N GLY A 139 4.73 -6.31 1.44
CA GLY A 139 4.19 -6.39 2.80
C GLY A 139 3.11 -5.40 3.24
N VAL A 140 1.99 -5.33 2.54
CA VAL A 140 0.67 -5.51 3.19
C VAL A 140 -0.07 -6.53 2.34
N ASN A 141 -0.08 -7.82 2.72
CA ASN A 141 -0.65 -8.90 1.91
C ASN A 141 -0.47 -8.71 0.40
N ALA A 142 0.78 -8.55 -0.07
CA ALA A 142 1.03 -8.42 -1.49
C ALA A 142 0.65 -9.75 -2.12
N VAL A 143 -0.61 -9.87 -2.55
CA VAL A 143 -1.11 -11.02 -3.31
C VAL A 143 -0.28 -11.15 -4.59
N GLY A 144 0.25 -10.03 -5.09
CA GLY A 144 1.17 -9.96 -6.21
C GLY A 144 2.56 -10.54 -5.96
N VAL A 145 2.90 -11.61 -6.68
CA VAL A 145 4.18 -12.33 -6.55
C VAL A 145 5.11 -12.20 -7.77
N MET A 146 4.59 -11.82 -8.94
CA MET A 146 5.39 -11.68 -10.17
C MET A 146 4.70 -10.76 -11.18
N PHE A 147 5.39 -9.69 -11.58
CA PHE A 147 4.91 -8.72 -12.59
C PHE A 147 6.03 -8.36 -13.56
N GLU A 148 5.85 -8.67 -14.84
CA GLU A 148 6.91 -8.55 -15.83
C GLU A 148 6.37 -8.11 -17.20
N VAL A 149 7.09 -7.19 -17.84
CA VAL A 149 6.96 -6.94 -19.28
C VAL A 149 8.30 -7.32 -19.91
N THR A 150 8.28 -8.24 -20.86
CA THR A 150 9.49 -8.83 -21.44
C THR A 150 9.37 -9.04 -22.95
N ALA A 151 10.48 -9.07 -23.68
CA ALA A 151 10.48 -9.48 -25.09
C ALA A 151 10.58 -11.01 -25.25
N ASP A 152 10.96 -11.72 -24.18
CA ASP A 152 11.20 -13.15 -24.22
C ASP A 152 9.91 -13.97 -24.27
N PRO A 153 9.93 -15.19 -24.84
CA PRO A 153 8.79 -16.10 -24.82
C PRO A 153 8.28 -16.38 -23.41
N LEU A 154 6.96 -16.38 -23.22
CA LEU A 154 6.35 -16.62 -21.91
C LEU A 154 6.18 -18.11 -21.63
N ASP A 155 6.57 -18.53 -20.43
CA ASP A 155 6.28 -19.86 -19.88
C ASP A 155 5.14 -19.77 -18.84
N ALA A 156 3.94 -20.21 -19.21
CA ALA A 156 2.80 -20.21 -18.30
C ALA A 156 3.04 -21.06 -17.03
N ARG A 157 3.83 -22.14 -17.12
CA ARG A 157 4.15 -22.98 -15.95
C ARG A 157 5.05 -22.23 -14.96
N ARG A 158 5.93 -21.33 -15.42
CA ARG A 158 6.71 -20.44 -14.55
C ARG A 158 5.80 -19.56 -13.71
N VAL A 159 4.76 -19.01 -14.33
CA VAL A 159 3.80 -18.11 -13.67
C VAL A 159 2.92 -18.88 -12.68
N GLU A 160 2.46 -20.07 -13.05
CA GLU A 160 1.70 -20.97 -12.15
C GLU A 160 2.50 -21.36 -10.90
N ARG A 161 3.79 -21.70 -11.07
CA ARG A 161 4.68 -22.01 -9.94
C ARG A 161 4.85 -20.82 -9.00
N ALA A 162 4.86 -19.59 -9.52
CA ALA A 162 5.03 -18.40 -8.70
C ALA A 162 3.85 -18.18 -7.74
N VAL A 163 2.62 -18.49 -8.18
CA VAL A 163 1.42 -18.35 -7.35
C VAL A 163 1.13 -19.58 -6.48
N ALA A 164 1.76 -20.72 -6.72
CA ALA A 164 1.54 -21.92 -5.91
C ALA A 164 1.97 -21.74 -4.44
N HIS A 165 1.14 -22.19 -3.50
CA HIS A 165 1.48 -22.27 -2.07
C HIS A 165 0.63 -23.31 -1.34
N SER A 166 1.04 -23.72 -0.14
CA SER A 166 0.40 -24.80 0.64
C SER A 166 -1.06 -24.56 1.04
N ARG A 167 -1.53 -23.31 0.99
CA ARG A 167 -2.93 -22.93 1.27
C ARG A 167 -3.79 -22.79 0.01
N ALA A 168 -3.19 -22.87 -1.18
CA ALA A 168 -3.93 -22.81 -2.44
C ALA A 168 -4.52 -24.20 -2.74
N GLY A 169 -5.84 -24.29 -2.81
CA GLY A 169 -6.54 -25.47 -3.30
C GLY A 169 -6.83 -25.42 -4.80
N ALA A 170 -6.64 -24.27 -5.45
CA ALA A 170 -6.80 -24.09 -6.88
C ALA A 170 -5.85 -23.03 -7.45
N ILE A 171 -5.47 -23.23 -8.71
CA ILE A 171 -4.78 -22.23 -9.54
C ILE A 171 -5.58 -22.12 -10.84
N CYS A 172 -5.90 -20.90 -11.24
CA CYS A 172 -6.48 -20.59 -12.54
C CYS A 172 -5.50 -19.73 -13.33
N THR A 173 -5.23 -20.12 -14.57
CA THR A 173 -4.32 -19.40 -15.46
C THR A 173 -5.02 -19.06 -16.76
N PHE A 174 -5.04 -17.78 -17.10
CA PHE A 174 -5.38 -17.28 -18.42
C PHE A 174 -4.11 -17.10 -19.25
N THR A 175 -4.10 -17.65 -20.47
CA THR A 175 -3.05 -17.41 -21.46
C THR A 175 -3.68 -16.81 -22.72
N GLY A 176 -3.32 -15.57 -23.04
CA GLY A 176 -3.69 -14.94 -24.30
C GLY A 176 -2.74 -15.39 -25.40
N VAL A 177 -3.27 -16.00 -26.46
CA VAL A 177 -2.48 -16.57 -27.55
C VAL A 177 -2.79 -15.85 -28.86
N VAL A 178 -1.77 -15.63 -29.67
CA VAL A 178 -1.93 -15.05 -31.01
C VAL A 178 -2.72 -16.00 -31.92
N ARG A 179 -3.78 -15.49 -32.54
CA ARG A 179 -4.64 -16.25 -33.48
C ARG A 179 -4.31 -15.88 -34.92
N ASP A 180 -4.49 -16.83 -35.83
CA ASP A 180 -4.31 -16.67 -37.28
C ASP A 180 -5.37 -15.81 -37.97
N SER A 181 -6.42 -15.42 -37.23
CA SER A 181 -7.57 -14.72 -37.77
C SER A 181 -8.06 -13.63 -36.81
N SER A 182 -8.31 -12.46 -37.39
CA SER A 182 -8.87 -11.30 -36.69
C SER A 182 -9.75 -10.52 -37.66
N ARG A 183 -10.99 -10.23 -37.25
CA ARG A 183 -11.94 -9.38 -38.01
C ARG A 183 -12.09 -9.79 -39.49
N GLY A 184 -12.13 -11.10 -39.76
CA GLY A 184 -12.29 -11.66 -41.11
C GLY A 184 -11.03 -11.64 -41.97
N ARG A 185 -9.86 -11.31 -41.41
CA ARG A 185 -8.56 -11.29 -42.11
C ARG A 185 -7.61 -12.34 -41.55
N THR A 186 -6.70 -12.82 -42.40
CA THR A 186 -5.61 -13.71 -42.01
C THR A 186 -4.46 -12.89 -41.43
N VAL A 187 -4.24 -13.03 -40.13
CA VAL A 187 -3.14 -12.42 -39.38
C VAL A 187 -1.90 -13.31 -39.52
N THR A 188 -0.76 -12.68 -39.77
CA THR A 188 0.55 -13.37 -39.88
C THR A 188 1.31 -13.32 -38.56
N HIS A 189 1.30 -12.15 -37.90
CA HIS A 189 1.94 -11.94 -36.60
C HIS A 189 1.33 -10.71 -35.91
N LEU A 190 1.64 -10.57 -34.63
CA LEU A 190 1.35 -9.38 -33.84
C LEU A 190 2.64 -8.70 -33.43
N GLU A 191 2.59 -7.38 -33.28
CA GLU A 191 3.66 -6.58 -32.66
C GLU A 191 3.07 -5.86 -31.45
N TYR A 192 3.73 -5.99 -30.31
CA TYR A 192 3.31 -5.39 -29.04
C TYR A 192 4.33 -4.37 -28.55
N GLU A 193 3.83 -3.20 -28.17
CA GLU A 193 4.62 -2.14 -27.53
C GLU A 193 4.04 -1.81 -26.16
N ALA A 194 4.90 -1.42 -25.23
CA ALA A 194 4.46 -1.09 -23.88
C ALA A 194 5.38 -0.06 -23.23
N PHE A 195 4.80 0.80 -22.38
CA PHE A 195 5.58 1.53 -21.40
C PHE A 195 5.83 0.60 -20.19
N ALA A 196 6.90 -0.18 -20.25
CA ALA A 196 7.15 -1.31 -19.35
C ALA A 196 7.06 -0.99 -17.85
N GLU A 197 7.62 0.13 -17.41
CA GLU A 197 7.59 0.56 -16.00
C GLU A 197 6.16 0.86 -15.53
N MET A 198 5.42 1.64 -16.32
CA MET A 198 4.03 1.98 -16.02
C MET A 198 3.12 0.76 -16.11
N ALA A 199 3.34 -0.11 -17.09
CA ALA A 199 2.58 -1.35 -17.25
C ALA A 199 2.79 -2.28 -16.04
N THR A 200 4.02 -2.45 -15.58
CA THR A 200 4.35 -3.23 -14.38
C THR A 200 3.73 -2.61 -13.13
N ALA A 201 3.75 -1.28 -12.99
CA ALA A 201 3.10 -0.58 -11.89
C ALA A 201 1.57 -0.77 -11.89
N GLN A 202 0.92 -0.73 -13.06
CA GLN A 202 -0.52 -0.98 -13.18
C GLN A 202 -0.87 -2.44 -12.88
N MET A 203 -0.08 -3.41 -13.34
CA MET A 203 -0.30 -4.82 -13.01
C MET A 203 -0.22 -5.08 -11.50
N ARG A 204 0.70 -4.39 -10.79
CA ARG A 204 0.75 -4.43 -9.32
C ARG A 204 -0.53 -3.88 -8.69
N ARG A 205 -1.02 -2.72 -9.15
CA ARG A 205 -2.28 -2.14 -8.65
C ARG A 205 -3.47 -3.06 -8.87
N ILE A 206 -3.56 -3.73 -10.02
CA ILE A 206 -4.61 -4.71 -10.29
C ILE A 206 -4.53 -5.87 -9.29
N ALA A 207 -3.32 -6.33 -8.96
CA ALA A 207 -3.16 -7.35 -7.93
C ALA A 207 -3.59 -6.85 -6.56
N ASP A 208 -3.26 -5.61 -6.18
CA ASP A 208 -3.74 -5.02 -4.92
C ASP A 208 -5.28 -4.98 -4.89
N GLU A 209 -5.93 -4.55 -5.97
CA GLU A 209 -7.40 -4.57 -6.12
C GLU A 209 -7.98 -6.01 -6.04
N ILE A 210 -7.26 -7.03 -6.55
CA ILE A 210 -7.63 -8.44 -6.37
C ILE A 210 -7.50 -8.84 -4.89
N GLY A 211 -6.44 -8.43 -4.21
CA GLY A 211 -6.21 -8.74 -2.79
C GLY A 211 -7.28 -8.14 -1.88
N GLU A 212 -7.82 -6.98 -2.23
CA GLU A 212 -8.95 -6.39 -1.51
C GLU A 212 -10.25 -7.22 -1.67
N LYS A 213 -10.49 -7.77 -2.86
CA LYS A 213 -11.71 -8.54 -3.18
C LYS A 213 -11.59 -10.02 -2.77
N TRP A 214 -10.39 -10.58 -2.87
CA TRP A 214 -10.05 -11.97 -2.57
C TRP A 214 -8.77 -12.00 -1.71
N PRO A 215 -8.89 -11.80 -0.39
CA PRO A 215 -7.73 -11.65 0.51
C PRO A 215 -6.77 -12.83 0.56
N GLU A 216 -7.22 -14.03 0.19
CA GLU A 216 -6.40 -15.24 0.15
C GLU A 216 -5.84 -15.56 -1.25
N ALA A 217 -6.03 -14.67 -2.23
CA ALA A 217 -5.51 -14.87 -3.56
C ALA A 217 -3.98 -14.64 -3.62
N ARG A 218 -3.30 -15.26 -4.58
CA ARG A 218 -2.00 -14.78 -5.06
C ARG A 218 -2.02 -14.61 -6.56
N VAL A 219 -1.38 -13.58 -7.07
CA VAL A 219 -1.52 -13.09 -8.44
C VAL A 219 -0.14 -12.94 -9.07
N ALA A 220 -0.01 -13.41 -10.30
CA ALA A 220 1.12 -13.14 -11.16
C ALA A 220 0.64 -12.74 -12.55
N MET A 221 1.26 -11.74 -13.14
CA MET A 221 0.93 -11.26 -14.49
C MET A 221 2.21 -10.97 -15.27
N ILE A 222 2.33 -11.56 -16.45
CA ILE A 222 3.43 -11.25 -17.37
C ILE A 222 2.89 -10.96 -18.76
N HIS A 223 3.52 -10.03 -19.46
CA HIS A 223 3.15 -9.67 -20.82
C HIS A 223 4.39 -9.61 -21.72
N ARG A 224 4.24 -10.11 -22.95
CA ARG A 224 5.29 -10.10 -23.97
C ARG A 224 5.17 -8.87 -24.86
N THR A 225 6.30 -8.23 -25.17
CA THR A 225 6.43 -7.17 -26.17
C THR A 225 7.26 -7.65 -27.37
N GLY A 226 7.30 -6.84 -28.42
CA GLY A 226 7.94 -7.19 -29.68
C GLY A 226 7.04 -8.03 -30.57
N ARG A 227 7.66 -8.77 -31.49
CA ARG A 227 6.97 -9.57 -32.49
C ARG A 227 6.60 -10.95 -31.94
N LEU A 228 5.34 -11.34 -32.14
CA LEU A 228 4.79 -12.63 -31.76
C LEU A 228 4.17 -13.34 -32.96
N GLU A 229 4.54 -14.59 -33.14
CA GLU A 229 4.01 -15.47 -34.18
C GLU A 229 2.69 -16.12 -33.74
N ILE A 230 1.94 -16.68 -34.70
CA ILE A 230 0.70 -17.40 -34.43
C ILE A 230 0.94 -18.56 -33.45
N GLY A 231 0.08 -18.68 -32.44
CA GLY A 231 0.19 -19.70 -31.40
C GLY A 231 1.07 -19.29 -30.22
N GLU A 232 1.78 -18.16 -30.29
CA GLU A 232 2.61 -17.71 -29.17
C GLU A 232 1.79 -17.00 -28.07
N PRO A 233 2.13 -17.19 -26.78
CA PRO A 233 1.54 -16.43 -25.69
C PRO A 233 1.97 -14.95 -25.71
N SER A 234 0.98 -14.05 -25.66
CA SER A 234 1.20 -12.61 -25.48
C SER A 234 1.04 -12.14 -24.05
N VAL A 235 0.20 -12.81 -23.27
CA VAL A 235 -0.04 -12.47 -21.86
C VAL A 235 -0.36 -13.73 -21.07
N VAL A 236 0.13 -13.79 -19.83
CA VAL A 236 -0.25 -14.81 -18.85
C VAL A 236 -0.67 -14.11 -17.57
N VAL A 237 -1.87 -14.44 -17.09
CA VAL A 237 -2.37 -14.05 -15.77
C VAL A 237 -2.65 -15.34 -15.01
N SER A 238 -2.03 -15.52 -13.85
CA SER A 238 -2.27 -16.69 -12.99
C SER A 238 -2.68 -16.23 -11.61
N VAL A 239 -3.71 -16.87 -11.07
CA VAL A 239 -4.22 -16.60 -9.73
C VAL A 239 -4.43 -17.90 -8.96
N SER A 240 -3.87 -17.99 -7.76
CA SER A 240 -4.16 -19.07 -6.81
C SER A 240 -5.14 -18.62 -5.74
N ALA A 241 -5.96 -19.55 -5.22
CA ALA A 241 -6.85 -19.31 -4.09
C ALA A 241 -7.16 -20.62 -3.33
N PRO A 242 -7.72 -20.57 -2.10
CA PRO A 242 -8.12 -21.77 -1.36
C PRO A 242 -9.13 -22.65 -2.09
N HIS A 243 -10.07 -22.05 -2.84
CA HIS A 243 -11.04 -22.79 -3.64
C HIS A 243 -11.11 -22.27 -5.09
N ARG A 244 -11.71 -23.11 -5.94
CA ARG A 244 -11.70 -22.91 -7.40
C ARG A 244 -12.52 -21.71 -7.87
N ALA A 245 -13.60 -21.37 -7.16
CA ALA A 245 -14.50 -20.31 -7.59
C ALA A 245 -13.78 -18.95 -7.56
N GLU A 246 -13.11 -18.69 -6.45
CA GLU A 246 -12.29 -17.50 -6.19
C GLU A 246 -11.13 -17.42 -7.18
N ALA A 247 -10.42 -18.53 -7.42
CA ALA A 247 -9.31 -18.55 -8.38
C ALA A 247 -9.79 -18.19 -9.81
N ILE A 248 -10.92 -18.74 -10.24
CA ILE A 248 -11.50 -18.48 -11.57
C ILE A 248 -11.99 -17.03 -11.66
N ASP A 249 -12.75 -16.57 -10.68
CA ASP A 249 -13.34 -15.22 -10.69
C ASP A 249 -12.26 -14.14 -10.62
N ALA A 250 -11.26 -14.30 -9.75
CA ALA A 250 -10.14 -13.38 -9.63
C ALA A 250 -9.25 -13.38 -10.89
N CYS A 251 -8.99 -14.54 -11.50
CA CYS A 251 -8.21 -14.62 -12.74
C CYS A 251 -8.92 -13.92 -13.90
N ARG A 252 -10.24 -14.16 -14.05
CA ARG A 252 -11.08 -13.48 -15.05
C ARG A 252 -11.07 -11.97 -14.83
N TRP A 253 -11.31 -11.56 -13.59
CA TRP A 253 -11.33 -10.14 -13.22
C TRP A 253 -9.97 -9.47 -13.52
N GLY A 254 -8.86 -10.14 -13.17
CA GLY A 254 -7.51 -9.63 -13.41
C GLY A 254 -7.19 -9.41 -14.88
N ILE A 255 -7.54 -10.35 -15.77
CA ILE A 255 -7.30 -10.16 -17.21
C ILE A 255 -8.19 -9.06 -17.81
N ASP A 256 -9.45 -8.97 -17.38
CA ASP A 256 -10.36 -7.92 -17.85
C ASP A 256 -9.82 -6.54 -17.47
N ARG A 257 -9.36 -6.37 -16.23
CA ARG A 257 -8.74 -5.11 -15.75
C ARG A 257 -7.43 -4.80 -16.44
N LEU A 258 -6.58 -5.81 -16.67
CA LEU A 258 -5.32 -5.63 -17.40
C LEU A 258 -5.57 -5.01 -18.78
N LYS A 259 -6.54 -5.56 -19.52
CA LYS A 259 -6.91 -5.07 -20.85
C LYS A 259 -7.53 -3.67 -20.85
N GLU A 260 -8.08 -3.23 -19.73
CA GLU A 260 -8.69 -1.90 -19.59
C GLU A 260 -7.67 -0.82 -19.21
N SER A 261 -6.72 -1.11 -18.32
CA SER A 261 -5.93 -0.09 -17.64
C SER A 261 -4.43 -0.13 -17.92
N VAL A 262 -3.90 -1.24 -18.45
CA VAL A 262 -2.45 -1.40 -18.66
C VAL A 262 -2.06 -0.84 -20.05
N PRO A 263 -1.12 0.11 -20.12
CA PRO A 263 -0.75 0.79 -21.37
C PRO A 263 0.12 -0.12 -22.25
N ILE A 264 -0.53 -1.02 -22.98
CA ILE A 264 0.06 -1.94 -23.94
C ILE A 264 -0.70 -1.81 -25.26
N TRP A 265 0.05 -1.57 -26.34
CA TRP A 265 -0.50 -1.39 -27.67
C TRP A 265 -0.23 -2.62 -28.51
N LYS A 266 -1.20 -2.98 -29.35
CA LYS A 266 -1.15 -4.13 -30.24
C LYS A 266 -1.30 -3.68 -31.67
N LYS A 267 -0.42 -4.16 -32.53
CA LYS A 267 -0.47 -3.96 -33.97
C LYS A 267 -0.61 -5.31 -34.65
N GLU A 268 -1.58 -5.39 -35.56
CA GLU A 268 -1.84 -6.60 -36.32
C GLU A 268 -1.23 -6.48 -37.72
N HIS A 269 -0.49 -7.50 -38.13
CA HIS A 269 0.05 -7.62 -39.47
C HIS A 269 -0.69 -8.71 -40.22
N ALA A 270 -1.47 -8.32 -41.22
CA ALA A 270 -2.21 -9.22 -42.09
C ALA A 270 -1.47 -9.43 -43.42
N ALA A 271 -1.81 -10.51 -44.13
CA ALA A 271 -1.21 -10.81 -45.42
C ALA A 271 -1.46 -9.72 -46.50
N ASP A 272 -2.47 -8.87 -46.29
CA ASP A 272 -2.88 -7.79 -47.18
C ASP A 272 -2.48 -6.37 -46.67
N GLY A 273 -1.84 -6.24 -45.50
CA GLY A 273 -1.45 -4.94 -44.94
C GLY A 273 -1.28 -4.92 -43.41
N THR A 274 -0.88 -3.77 -42.85
CA THR A 274 -0.62 -3.59 -41.41
C THR A 274 -1.62 -2.61 -40.78
N PHE A 275 -2.14 -2.93 -39.60
CA PHE A 275 -3.15 -2.12 -38.90
C PHE A 275 -2.85 -2.00 -37.40
N TRP A 276 -2.90 -0.78 -36.86
CA TRP A 276 -2.81 -0.54 -35.42
C TRP A 276 -4.18 -0.73 -34.76
N ILE A 277 -4.23 -1.35 -33.59
CA ILE A 277 -5.45 -1.48 -32.80
C ILE A 277 -5.23 -0.83 -31.42
N GLU A 278 -5.92 0.29 -31.19
CA GLU A 278 -5.95 0.95 -29.89
C GLU A 278 -7.09 0.41 -29.00
N GLY A 279 -6.76 0.14 -27.73
CA GLY A 279 -7.62 -0.04 -26.55
C GLY A 279 -9.03 -0.62 -26.76
N ASP A 280 -9.98 0.23 -27.15
CA ASP A 280 -11.42 -0.08 -27.16
C ASP A 280 -11.86 -0.94 -28.36
N GLN A 281 -11.09 -0.90 -29.46
CA GLN A 281 -11.36 -1.69 -30.67
C GLN A 281 -10.97 -3.18 -30.51
N SER A 282 -10.36 -3.57 -29.39
CA SER A 282 -9.93 -4.96 -29.13
C SER A 282 -11.07 -5.88 -28.68
N LYS A 283 -12.22 -5.33 -28.27
CA LYS A 283 -13.37 -6.10 -27.79
C LYS A 283 -14.20 -6.62 -28.99
N PRO A 284 -14.56 -7.91 -29.06
CA PRO A 284 -15.57 -8.34 -30.01
C PRO A 284 -16.87 -7.56 -29.76
N ALA A 285 -17.62 -7.25 -30.82
CA ALA A 285 -18.96 -6.71 -30.68
C ALA A 285 -19.75 -7.66 -29.76
N ARG A 286 -20.38 -7.12 -28.72
CA ARG A 286 -21.30 -7.90 -27.88
C ARG A 286 -22.48 -8.29 -28.77
N GLU A 287 -22.61 -9.58 -29.08
CA GLU A 287 -23.90 -10.18 -29.49
C GLU A 287 -24.87 -10.21 -28.30
#